data_AF-A0A2E0KZR6-F1
#
_entry.id   AF-A0A2E0KZR6-F1
#
_cell.length_a   1.000
_cell.length_b   1.000
_cell.length_c   1.000
_cell.angle_alpha   90.00
_cell.angle_beta   90.00
_cell.angle_gamma   90.00
#
_symmetry.space_group_name_H-M   'P 1'
#
loop_
_entity.id
_entity.type
_entity.pdbx_description
1 polymer ?
#
loop_
_entity_poly.entity_id
_entity_poly.type
_entity_poly.pdbx_seq_one_letter_code
_entity_poly.pdbx_strand_id
1 'polypeptide(L)'
;MAELPPLETIVCEVIRTFEIQAPPVPVESMLQHPLPGMWSEVDIGKLSIGFLKVKSPYSPRMSLTRLLARHIIESDWGHARQLHVLATTDADIHACARMLVMPYTMISALSPATRTASAISSHFEVPVEDAELRLTELADYL
;
A
#
# COMPACT_ATOMS: atom_id res chain seq x y z
N MET A 1 -23.54 3.24 1.60
CA MET A 1 -22.09 2.95 1.52
C MET A 1 -21.50 3.28 2.87
N ALA A 2 -20.75 2.36 3.48
CA ALA A 2 -20.06 2.61 4.73
C ALA A 2 -18.95 3.66 4.54
N GLU A 3 -18.66 4.42 5.60
CA GLU A 3 -17.54 5.35 5.62
C GLU A 3 -16.21 4.57 5.63
N LEU A 4 -15.25 4.97 4.79
CA LEU A 4 -13.97 4.26 4.71
C LEU A 4 -13.21 4.34 6.05
N PRO A 5 -12.44 3.30 6.41
CA PRO A 5 -11.57 3.35 7.57
C PRO A 5 -10.63 4.57 7.52
N PRO A 6 -10.29 5.19 8.67
CA PRO A 6 -9.39 6.35 8.69
C PRO A 6 -8.05 6.11 7.98
N LEU A 7 -7.48 4.91 8.16
CA LEU A 7 -6.23 4.51 7.50
C LEU A 7 -6.37 4.47 5.97
N GLU A 8 -7.49 3.97 5.46
CA GLU A 8 -7.80 3.93 4.03
C GLU A 8 -7.95 5.34 3.44
N THR A 9 -8.60 6.24 4.19
CA THR A 9 -8.76 7.64 3.79
C THR A 9 -7.41 8.33 3.63
N ILE A 10 -6.48 8.12 4.57
CA ILE A 10 -5.12 8.67 4.50
C ILE A 10 -4.33 8.05 3.35
N VAL A 11 -4.48 6.74 3.10
CA VAL A 11 -3.86 6.11 1.94
C VAL A 11 -4.37 6.73 0.63
N CYS A 12 -5.68 6.96 0.50
CA CYS A 12 -6.24 7.64 -0.66
C CYS A 12 -5.67 9.06 -0.83
N GLU A 13 -5.40 9.75 0.29
CA GLU A 13 -4.69 11.04 0.26
C GLU A 13 -3.28 10.89 -0.31
N VAL A 14 -2.49 9.91 0.13
CA VAL A 14 -1.14 9.63 -0.40
C VAL A 14 -1.20 9.39 -1.90
N ILE A 15 -2.08 8.48 -2.35
CA ILE A 15 -2.24 8.12 -3.77
C ILE A 15 -2.57 9.34 -4.63
N ARG A 16 -3.48 10.21 -4.14
CA ARG A 16 -3.84 11.46 -4.83
C ARG A 16 -2.69 12.45 -4.85
N THR A 17 -1.94 12.58 -3.75
CA THR A 17 -0.83 13.54 -3.62
C THR A 17 0.31 13.20 -4.56
N PHE A 18 0.57 11.91 -4.80
CA PHE A 18 1.50 11.44 -5.82
C PHE A 18 0.90 11.34 -7.23
N GLU A 19 -0.35 11.79 -7.41
CA GLU A 19 -1.06 11.78 -8.70
C GLU A 19 -1.12 10.39 -9.37
N ILE A 20 -1.22 9.33 -8.57
CA ILE A 20 -1.22 7.96 -9.07
C ILE A 20 -2.64 7.61 -9.52
N GLN A 21 -2.82 7.43 -10.83
CA GLN A 21 -4.14 7.23 -11.45
C GLN A 21 -4.46 5.77 -11.76
N ALA A 22 -3.45 4.91 -11.89
CA ALA A 22 -3.60 3.51 -12.23
C ALA A 22 -2.46 2.67 -11.63
N PRO A 23 -2.69 1.37 -11.39
CA PRO A 23 -1.62 0.45 -11.05
C PRO A 23 -0.65 0.20 -12.23
N PRO A 24 0.57 -0.29 -11.94
CA PRO A 24 1.12 -0.53 -10.61
C PRO A 24 1.55 0.76 -9.90
N VAL A 25 1.30 0.85 -8.60
CA VAL A 25 1.76 1.96 -7.74
C VAL A 25 3.30 2.03 -7.73
N PRO A 26 3.94 3.18 -7.99
CA PRO A 26 5.40 3.25 -8.15
C PRO A 26 6.16 3.29 -6.80
N VAL A 27 6.08 2.20 -6.03
CA VAL A 27 6.60 2.08 -4.65
C VAL A 27 8.07 2.48 -4.53
N GLU A 28 8.93 2.02 -5.44
CA GLU A 28 10.36 2.33 -5.46
C GLU A 28 10.60 3.84 -5.64
N SER A 29 9.89 4.44 -6.60
CA SER A 29 9.99 5.87 -6.88
C SER A 29 9.49 6.70 -5.69
N MET A 30 8.40 6.28 -5.04
CA MET A 30 7.89 6.93 -3.83
C MET A 30 8.91 6.86 -2.67
N LEU A 31 9.56 5.71 -2.47
CA LEU A 31 10.60 5.54 -1.45
C LEU A 31 11.83 6.44 -1.70
N GLN A 32 12.28 6.51 -2.96
CA GLN A 32 13.48 7.25 -3.34
C GLN A 32 13.24 8.74 -3.53
N HIS A 33 12.01 9.15 -3.85
CA HIS A 33 11.64 10.51 -4.18
C HIS A 33 10.31 10.91 -3.49
N PRO A 34 10.28 10.99 -2.14
CA PRO A 34 9.15 11.52 -1.42
C PRO A 34 8.89 12.98 -1.78
N LEU A 35 7.63 13.40 -1.71
CA LEU A 35 7.30 14.82 -1.83
C LEU A 35 7.81 15.60 -0.61
N PRO A 36 8.05 16.92 -0.76
CA PRO A 36 8.58 17.73 0.33
C PRO A 36 7.77 17.62 1.63
N GLY A 37 8.46 17.32 2.72
CA GLY A 37 7.85 17.24 4.06
C GLY A 37 7.10 15.93 4.33
N MET A 38 7.26 14.88 3.51
CA MET A 38 6.71 13.55 3.78
C MET A 38 7.65 12.68 4.63
N TRP A 39 8.34 11.71 4.02
CA TRP A 39 9.37 10.88 4.67
C TRP A 39 10.76 11.18 4.10
N SER A 40 11.80 10.62 4.72
CA SER A 40 13.17 10.71 4.23
C SER A 40 13.39 9.76 3.04
N GLU A 41 14.17 10.21 2.05
CA GLU A 41 14.59 9.38 0.92
C GLU A 41 15.24 8.07 1.39
N VAL A 42 14.88 6.97 0.73
CA VAL A 42 15.38 5.63 1.05
C VAL A 42 16.28 5.14 -0.07
N ASP A 43 17.53 4.82 0.27
CA ASP A 43 18.47 4.19 -0.65
C ASP A 43 18.22 2.68 -0.75
N ILE A 44 17.40 2.30 -1.73
CA ILE A 44 17.02 0.90 -1.99
C ILE A 44 18.24 0.03 -2.33
N GLY A 45 19.31 0.60 -2.90
CA GLY A 45 20.54 -0.13 -3.24
C GLY A 45 21.30 -0.66 -2.03
N LYS A 46 20.99 -0.15 -0.81
CA LYS A 46 21.58 -0.59 0.46
C LYS A 46 20.74 -1.64 1.19
N LEU A 47 19.58 -2.03 0.66
CA LEU A 47 18.76 -3.07 1.28
C LEU A 47 19.48 -4.42 1.20
N SER A 48 19.48 -5.14 2.33
CA SER A 48 20.16 -6.43 2.40
C SER A 48 19.45 -7.50 1.56
N ILE A 49 20.21 -8.45 1.03
CA ILE A 49 19.69 -9.56 0.21
C ILE A 49 18.61 -10.37 0.98
N GLY A 50 18.71 -10.45 2.31
CA GLY A 50 17.73 -11.15 3.18
C GLY A 50 16.40 -10.42 3.36
N PHE A 51 16.28 -9.16 2.94
CA PHE A 51 15.05 -8.37 3.04
C PHE A 51 13.96 -8.86 2.06
N LEU A 52 14.37 -9.41 0.92
CA LEU A 52 13.47 -9.87 -0.13
C LEU A 52 13.16 -11.36 0.05
N LYS A 53 12.12 -11.67 0.81
CA LYS A 53 11.59 -13.05 0.88
C LYS A 53 10.89 -13.36 -0.45
N VAL A 54 11.47 -14.24 -1.26
CA VAL A 54 10.89 -14.67 -2.54
C VAL A 54 10.01 -15.89 -2.32
N LYS A 55 8.69 -15.68 -2.18
CA LYS A 55 7.68 -16.76 -2.22
C LYS A 55 6.90 -16.76 -3.53
N SER A 56 6.74 -15.58 -4.12
CA SER A 56 6.09 -15.31 -5.40
C SER A 56 6.85 -14.19 -6.15
N PRO A 57 6.64 -14.03 -7.47
CA PRO A 57 7.28 -12.95 -8.25
C PRO A 57 7.01 -11.54 -7.71
N TYR A 58 5.85 -11.33 -7.09
CA TYR A 58 5.45 -10.04 -6.51
C TYR A 58 5.84 -9.87 -5.03
N SER A 59 6.43 -10.90 -4.40
CA SER A 59 6.84 -10.81 -2.99
C SER A 59 7.89 -9.72 -2.70
N PRO A 60 8.91 -9.49 -3.56
CA PRO A 60 9.88 -8.40 -3.37
C PRO A 60 9.21 -7.02 -3.31
N ARG A 61 8.29 -6.75 -4.23
CA ARG A 61 7.51 -5.51 -4.30
C ARG A 61 6.66 -5.30 -3.05
N MET A 62 6.03 -6.37 -2.54
CA MET A 62 5.27 -6.28 -1.30
C MET A 62 6.17 -6.03 -0.07
N SER A 63 7.41 -6.54 -0.06
CA SER A 63 8.40 -6.16 0.97
C SER A 63 8.75 -4.68 0.92
N LEU A 64 9.01 -4.12 -0.27
CA LEU A 64 9.25 -2.68 -0.43
C LEU A 64 8.03 -1.85 -0.04
N THR A 65 6.83 -2.34 -0.33
CA THR A 65 5.59 -1.66 0.06
C THR A 65 5.44 -1.60 1.58
N ARG A 66 5.81 -2.66 2.30
CA ARG A 66 5.84 -2.64 3.77
C ARG A 66 6.89 -1.66 4.31
N LEU A 67 8.04 -1.54 3.65
CA LEU A 67 9.05 -0.53 4.02
C LEU A 67 8.48 0.88 3.82
N LEU A 68 7.85 1.15 2.69
CA LEU A 68 7.18 2.41 2.40
C LEU A 68 6.11 2.72 3.47
N ALA A 69 5.25 1.76 3.80
CA ALA A 69 4.23 1.93 4.84
C ALA A 69 4.85 2.33 6.19
N ARG A 70 5.95 1.69 6.61
CA ARG A 70 6.67 2.07 7.84
C ARG A 70 7.19 3.50 7.78
N HIS A 71 7.87 3.87 6.70
CA HIS A 71 8.38 5.24 6.53
C HIS A 71 7.26 6.29 6.53
N ILE A 72 6.11 5.99 5.91
CA ILE A 72 4.94 6.87 5.95
C ILE A 72 4.45 7.02 7.40
N ILE A 73 4.19 5.91 8.09
CA ILE A 73 3.64 5.90 9.45
C ILE A 73 4.56 6.62 10.45
N GLU A 74 5.86 6.37 10.35
CA GLU A 74 6.87 6.86 11.30
C GLU A 74 7.36 8.29 10.98
N SER A 75 7.07 8.81 9.79
CA SER A 75 7.45 10.18 9.41
C SER A 75 6.69 11.26 10.18
N ASP A 76 7.22 12.47 10.23
CA ASP A 76 6.52 13.65 10.77
C ASP A 76 5.18 13.89 10.05
N TRP A 77 5.13 13.63 8.74
CA TRP A 77 3.91 13.71 7.94
C TRP A 77 2.85 12.71 8.39
N GLY A 78 3.26 11.48 8.71
CA GLY A 78 2.39 10.44 9.24
C GLY A 78 1.94 10.75 10.66
N HIS A 79 2.83 11.29 11.50
CA HIS A 79 2.50 11.74 12.85
C HIS A 79 1.45 12.85 12.86
N ALA A 80 1.57 13.83 11.95
CA ALA A 80 0.59 14.90 11.77
C ALA A 80 -0.81 14.37 11.39
N ARG A 81 -0.89 13.16 10.83
CA ARG A 81 -2.13 12.45 10.48
C ARG A 81 -2.50 11.34 11.47
N GLN A 82 -1.83 11.30 12.63
CA GLN A 82 -2.07 10.30 13.68
C GLN A 82 -1.86 8.84 13.23
N LEU A 83 -1.07 8.60 12.17
CA LEU A 83 -0.82 7.25 11.67
C LEU A 83 -0.14 6.35 12.71
N HIS A 84 0.71 6.91 13.56
CA HIS A 84 1.34 6.19 14.68
C HIS A 84 0.34 5.64 15.72
N VAL A 85 -0.88 6.20 15.78
CA VAL A 85 -1.97 5.71 16.66
C VAL A 85 -2.88 4.74 15.90
N LEU A 86 -3.06 4.96 14.60
CA LEU A 86 -3.92 4.12 13.74
C LEU A 86 -3.26 2.81 13.33
N ALA A 87 -1.93 2.78 13.21
CA ALA A 87 -1.15 1.62 12.82
C ALA A 87 -0.05 1.34 13.85
N THR A 88 -0.41 0.57 14.87
CA THR A 88 0.46 0.30 16.04
C THR A 88 1.08 -1.08 16.02
N THR A 89 0.53 -1.98 15.21
CA THR A 89 0.96 -3.37 15.11
C THR A 89 1.56 -3.68 13.74
N ASP A 90 2.32 -4.78 13.66
CA ASP A 90 2.84 -5.27 12.38
C ASP A 90 1.70 -5.66 11.42
N ALA A 91 0.56 -6.12 11.94
CA ALA A 91 -0.63 -6.41 11.15
C ALA A 91 -1.20 -5.14 10.51
N ASP A 92 -1.20 -4.01 11.22
CA ASP A 92 -1.66 -2.72 10.68
C ASP A 92 -0.71 -2.21 9.59
N ILE A 93 0.60 -2.39 9.75
CA ILE A 93 1.59 -2.04 8.73
C ILE A 93 1.37 -2.88 7.47
N HIS A 94 1.07 -4.17 7.63
CA HIS A 94 0.73 -5.04 6.51
C HIS A 94 -0.56 -4.62 5.82
N ALA A 95 -1.59 -4.23 6.58
CA ALA A 95 -2.84 -3.70 6.03
C ALA A 95 -2.61 -2.38 5.28
N CYS A 96 -1.90 -1.42 5.88
CA CYS A 96 -1.50 -0.15 5.26
C CYS A 96 -0.74 -0.39 3.95
N ALA A 97 0.21 -1.33 3.94
CA ALA A 97 0.92 -1.71 2.73
C ALA A 97 -0.02 -2.22 1.64
N ARG A 98 -0.97 -3.11 1.96
CA ARG A 98 -1.97 -3.58 0.97
C ARG A 98 -2.82 -2.43 0.44
N MET A 99 -3.29 -1.54 1.32
CA MET A 99 -4.05 -0.35 0.92
C MET A 99 -3.25 0.54 -0.04
N LEU A 100 -1.94 0.74 0.20
CA LEU A 100 -1.10 1.58 -0.65
C LEU A 100 -0.98 1.04 -2.08
N VAL A 101 -0.78 -0.27 -2.27
CA VAL A 101 -0.65 -0.85 -3.63
C VAL A 101 -1.98 -1.25 -4.25
N MET A 102 -3.03 -1.36 -3.44
CA MET A 102 -4.39 -1.71 -3.86
C MET A 102 -5.42 -0.78 -3.19
N PRO A 103 -5.39 0.53 -3.49
CA PRO A 103 -6.25 1.50 -2.83
C PRO A 103 -7.71 1.27 -3.20
N TYR A 104 -8.61 1.54 -2.25
CA TYR A 104 -10.04 1.39 -2.45
C TYR A 104 -10.53 2.08 -3.73
N THR A 105 -10.07 3.29 -4.00
CA THR A 105 -10.46 4.09 -5.18
C THR A 105 -10.17 3.38 -6.51
N MET A 106 -9.08 2.60 -6.58
CA MET A 106 -8.75 1.85 -7.79
C MET A 106 -9.49 0.51 -7.87
N ILE A 107 -9.63 -0.22 -6.75
CA ILE A 107 -10.38 -1.48 -6.75
C ILE A 107 -11.87 -1.24 -7.02
N SER A 108 -12.47 -0.21 -6.42
CA SER A 108 -13.88 0.12 -6.60
C SER A 108 -14.20 0.54 -8.04
N ALA A 109 -13.23 1.12 -8.77
CA ALA A 109 -13.36 1.44 -10.19
C ALA A 109 -13.38 0.20 -11.11
N LEU A 110 -12.91 -0.95 -10.64
CA LEU A 110 -13.00 -2.20 -11.39
C LEU A 110 -14.42 -2.74 -11.42
N SER A 111 -14.77 -3.41 -12.52
CA SER A 111 -16.04 -4.13 -12.63
C SER A 111 -16.12 -5.25 -11.57
N PRO A 112 -17.31 -5.57 -11.02
CA PRO A 112 -17.44 -6.64 -10.03
C PRO A 112 -16.88 -7.98 -10.51
N ALA A 113 -17.05 -8.32 -11.79
CA ALA A 113 -16.55 -9.56 -12.39
C ALA A 113 -15.01 -9.66 -12.39
N THR A 114 -14.31 -8.53 -12.36
CA THR A 114 -12.84 -8.46 -12.33
C THR A 114 -12.27 -8.41 -10.91
N ARG A 115 -13.11 -8.33 -9.87
CA ARG A 115 -12.68 -8.30 -8.46
C ARG A 115 -12.42 -9.72 -7.92
N THR A 116 -11.58 -10.48 -8.63
CA THR A 116 -11.07 -11.77 -8.18
C THR A 116 -9.62 -11.64 -7.74
N ALA A 117 -9.18 -12.48 -6.80
CA ALA A 117 -7.81 -12.39 -6.27
C ALA A 117 -6.74 -12.55 -7.37
N SER A 118 -6.96 -13.45 -8.34
CA SER A 118 -6.04 -13.63 -9.46
C SER A 118 -6.00 -12.40 -10.37
N ALA A 119 -7.14 -11.81 -10.71
CA ALA A 119 -7.19 -10.61 -11.55
C ALA A 119 -6.56 -9.41 -10.84
N ILE A 120 -6.84 -9.23 -9.54
CA ILE A 120 -6.22 -8.16 -8.73
C ILE A 120 -4.71 -8.37 -8.61
N SER A 121 -4.25 -9.60 -8.33
CA SER A 121 -2.82 -9.91 -8.26
C SER A 121 -2.09 -9.52 -9.53
N SER A 122 -2.62 -9.90 -10.69
CA SER A 122 -2.02 -9.56 -11.99
C SER A 122 -2.11 -8.07 -12.30
N HIS A 123 -3.23 -7.41 -12.00
CA HIS A 123 -3.44 -6.01 -12.35
C HIS A 123 -2.66 -5.03 -11.46
N PHE A 124 -2.55 -5.32 -10.16
CA PHE A 124 -1.85 -4.48 -9.18
C PHE A 124 -0.41 -4.93 -8.89
N GLU A 125 0.00 -6.06 -9.46
CA GLU A 125 1.31 -6.68 -9.29
C GLU A 125 1.64 -6.98 -7.81
N VAL A 126 0.74 -7.71 -7.16
CA VAL A 126 0.85 -8.11 -5.75
C VAL A 126 0.69 -9.62 -5.59
N PRO A 127 1.20 -10.24 -4.51
CA PRO A 127 0.92 -11.65 -4.22
C PRO A 127 -0.59 -11.92 -4.17
N VAL A 128 -1.01 -13.11 -4.63
CA VAL A 128 -2.43 -13.51 -4.64
C VAL A 128 -3.01 -13.51 -3.24
N GLU A 129 -2.23 -13.94 -2.25
CA GLU A 129 -2.66 -14.01 -0.86
C GLU A 129 -2.96 -12.61 -0.29
N ASP A 130 -2.17 -11.59 -0.67
CA ASP A 130 -2.43 -10.20 -0.29
C ASP A 130 -3.68 -9.66 -1.01
N ALA A 131 -3.91 -10.06 -2.27
CA ALA A 131 -5.12 -9.69 -3.00
C ALA A 131 -6.40 -10.30 -2.38
N GLU A 132 -6.34 -11.55 -1.90
CA GLU A 132 -7.43 -12.21 -1.17
C GLU A 132 -7.77 -11.48 0.14
N LEU A 133 -6.75 -11.16 0.93
CA LEU A 133 -6.92 -10.39 2.15
C LEU A 133 -7.53 -9.02 1.85
N ARG A 134 -7.05 -8.36 0.79
CA ARG A 134 -7.55 -7.04 0.41
C ARG A 134 -9.03 -7.05 -0.01
N LEU A 135 -9.45 -8.03 -0.80
CA LEU A 135 -10.86 -8.20 -1.15
C LEU A 135 -11.74 -8.46 0.09
N THR A 136 -11.21 -9.21 1.06
CA THR A 136 -11.89 -9.47 2.33
C THR A 136 -12.04 -8.18 3.15
N GLU A 137 -10.98 -7.38 3.27
CA GLU A 137 -11.00 -6.08 3.95
C GLU A 137 -12.01 -5.11 3.33
N LEU A 138 -12.21 -5.20 2.02
CA LEU A 138 -13.08 -4.31 1.26
C LEU A 138 -14.52 -4.82 1.11
N ALA A 139 -14.85 -6.01 1.63
CA ALA A 139 -16.14 -6.65 1.39
C ALA A 139 -17.35 -5.79 1.79
N ASP A 140 -17.21 -4.98 2.85
CA ASP A 140 -18.29 -4.10 3.35
C ASP A 140 -18.41 -2.76 2.57
N TYR A 141 -17.49 -2.48 1.65
CA TYR A 141 -17.37 -1.19 0.95
C TYR A 141 -17.53 -1.28 -0.58
N LEU A 142 -17.55 -2.50 -1.14
CA LEU A 142 -17.54 -2.80 -2.58
C LEU A 142 -18.90 -3.25 -3.12
#